data_AF-A0A0G1P7N5-F1
#
_entry.id   AF-A0A0G1P7N5-F1
#
_cell.length_a   1.000
_cell.length_b   1.000
_cell.length_c   1.000
_cell.angle_alpha   90.00
_cell.angle_beta   90.00
_cell.angle_gamma   90.00
#
_symmetry.space_group_name_H-M   'P 1'
#
loop_
_entity.id
_entity.type
_entity.pdbx_description
1 polymer ?
#
loop_
_entity_poly.entity_id
_entity_poly.type
_entity_poly.pdbx_seq_one_letter_code
_entity_poly.pdbx_strand_id
1 'polypeptide(L)' 'MKSLHQVSFVLLIIGGLNWLVLGLSGWDIGQIFGGQAEIVSRIIYILVGIAALVEMFGHKDNCKNCTASASSMPMQ' A
#
# COMPACT_ATOMS: atom_id res chain seq x y z
N MET A 1 2.92 -12.06 -12.86
CA MET A 1 2.77 -10.72 -12.27
C MET A 1 1.46 -10.52 -11.49
N LYS A 2 0.69 -11.56 -11.12
CA LYS A 2 -0.55 -11.40 -10.32
C LYS A 2 -0.25 -11.05 -8.86
N SER A 3 0.67 -11.77 -8.22
CA SER A 3 0.99 -11.57 -6.81
C SER A 3 1.63 -10.20 -6.51
N LEU A 4 2.50 -9.70 -7.40
CA LEU A 4 3.12 -8.38 -7.22
C LEU A 4 2.10 -7.23 -7.28
N HIS A 5 1.10 -7.32 -8.16
CA HIS A 5 0.01 -6.34 -8.24
C HIS A 5 -0.83 -6.35 -6.96
N GLN A 6 -1.22 -7.53 -6.47
CA GLN A 6 -2.02 -7.64 -5.25
C GLN A 6 -1.26 -7.13 -4.01
N VAL A 7 0.03 -7.46 -3.88
CA VAL A 7 0.87 -6.97 -2.76
C VAL A 7 1.08 -5.47 -2.84
N SER A 8 1.34 -4.91 -4.03
CA SER A 8 1.52 -3.47 -4.23
C SER A 8 0.23 -2.70 -3.92
N PHE A 9 -0.93 -3.23 -4.33
CA PHE A 9 -2.23 -2.64 -4.06
C PHE A 9 -2.57 -2.63 -2.55
N VAL A 10 -2.29 -3.73 -1.83
CA VAL A 10 -2.47 -3.79 -0.38
C VAL A 10 -1.53 -2.81 0.33
N LEU A 11 -0.25 -2.75 -0.07
CA LEU A 11 0.71 -1.78 0.48
C LEU A 11 0.27 -0.33 0.25
N LEU A 12 -0.32 -0.04 -0.91
CA LEU A 12 -0.89 1.27 -1.22
C LEU A 12 -2.09 1.62 -0.35
N ILE A 13 -3.00 0.68 -0.11
CA ILE A 13 -4.14 0.90 0.80
C ILE A 13 -3.63 1.20 2.21
N ILE A 14 -2.69 0.39 2.72
CA ILE A 14 -2.10 0.60 4.06
C ILE A 14 -1.41 1.97 4.13
N GLY A 15 -0.63 2.32 3.12
CA GLY A 15 -0.01 3.64 2.98
C GLY A 15 -1.04 4.76 2.99
N GLY A 16 -2.04 4.71 2.12
CA GLY A 16 -3.09 5.72 2.03
C GLY A 16 -3.87 5.89 3.34
N LEU A 17 -4.18 4.80 4.03
CA LEU A 17 -4.84 4.84 5.34
C LEU A 17 -3.95 5.46 6.43
N ASN A 18 -2.64 5.19 6.44
CA ASN A 18 -1.72 5.88 7.36
C ASN A 18 -1.75 7.39 7.14
N TRP A 19 -1.65 7.83 5.88
CA TRP A 19 -1.67 9.26 5.54
C TRP A 19 -3.02 9.91 5.82
N LEU A 20 -4.13 9.19 5.69
CA LEU A 20 -5.45 9.65 6.09
C LEU A 20 -5.53 9.87 7.61
N VAL A 21 -5.08 8.89 8.41
CA VAL A 21 -5.06 8.99 9.87
C VAL A 21 -4.15 10.13 10.33
N LEU A 22 -2.98 10.29 9.70
CA LEU A 22 -2.08 11.42 9.94
C LEU A 22 -2.75 12.77 9.63
N GLY A 23 -3.46 12.88 8.52
CA GLY A 23 -4.18 14.10 8.15
C GLY A 23 -5.34 14.45 9.09
N LEU A 24 -6.04 13.43 9.62
CA LEU A 24 -7.20 13.62 10.51
C LEU A 24 -6.82 13.84 11.97
N SER A 25 -5.78 13.17 12.45
CA SER A 25 -5.45 13.09 13.88
C SER A 25 -4.06 13.62 14.23
N GLY A 26 -3.21 13.91 13.24
CA GLY A 26 -1.80 14.24 13.45
C GLY A 26 -0.95 13.06 13.93
N TRP A 27 -1.54 11.88 14.09
CA TRP A 27 -0.89 10.67 14.57
C TRP A 27 -0.41 9.82 13.39
N ASP A 28 0.86 9.45 13.41
CA ASP A 28 1.53 8.69 12.36
C ASP A 28 1.92 7.31 12.89
N ILE A 29 1.71 6.24 12.12
CA ILE A 29 2.13 4.89 12.52
C ILE A 29 3.65 4.83 12.74
N GLY A 30 4.43 5.68 12.05
CA GLY A 30 5.86 5.83 12.29
C GLY A 30 6.20 6.27 13.72
N GLN A 31 5.28 6.88 14.47
CA GLN A 31 5.49 7.19 15.89
C GLN A 31 5.66 5.94 16.76
N ILE A 32 5.04 4.82 16.41
CA ILE A 32 5.24 3.53 17.11
C ILE A 32 6.67 3.01 16.89
N PHE A 33 7.26 3.34 15.73
CA PHE A 33 8.63 2.94 15.35
C PHE A 33 9.71 3.96 15.75
N GLY A 34 9.38 4.91 16.62
CA GLY A 34 10.30 5.94 17.12
C GLY A 34 10.21 7.30 16.42
N GLY A 35 9.30 7.44 15.46
CA GLY A 35 9.00 8.71 14.78
C GLY A 35 9.23 8.67 13.27
N GLN A 36 8.74 9.69 12.59
CA GLN A 36 8.87 9.83 11.13
C GLN A 36 10.33 9.99 10.66
N ALA A 37 11.20 10.50 11.54
CA ALA A 37 12.62 10.69 11.26
C ALA A 37 13.45 9.40 11.36
N GLU A 38 12.93 8.35 12.00
CA GLU A 38 13.65 7.10 12.20
C GLU A 38 13.84 6.31 10.91
N ILE A 39 14.99 5.65 10.81
CA ILE A 39 15.40 4.89 9.61
C ILE A 39 14.34 3.84 9.24
N VAL A 40 13.74 3.19 10.24
CA VAL A 40 12.72 2.16 10.02
C VAL A 40 11.47 2.74 9.36
N SER A 41 10.95 3.85 9.88
CA SER A 41 9.80 4.57 9.30
C SER A 41 10.08 5.02 7.87
N ARG A 42 11.30 5.53 7.61
CA ARG A 42 11.71 5.96 6.26
C ARG A 42 11.74 4.80 5.27
N ILE A 43 12.21 3.62 5.67
CA ILE A 43 12.18 2.41 4.83
C ILE A 43 10.74 2.05 4.48
N ILE A 44 9.82 2.06 5.45
CA ILE A 44 8.40 1.76 5.21
C ILE A 44 7.81 2.76 4.19
N TYR A 45 8.08 4.05 4.35
CA TYR A 45 7.59 5.07 3.40
C TYR A 45 8.16 4.93 2.00
N ILE A 46 9.44 4.56 1.87
CA ILE A 46 10.06 4.28 0.58
C ILE A 46 9.39 3.07 -0.09
N LEU A 47 9.12 1.98 0.66
CA LEU A 47 8.45 0.80 0.13
C LEU A 47 7.02 1.09 -0.35
N VAL A 48 6.27 1.89 0.42
CA VAL A 48 4.94 2.36 0.01
C VAL A 48 5.02 3.21 -1.25
N GLY A 49 5.99 4.13 -1.34
CA GLY A 49 6.22 4.95 -2.54
C GLY A 49 6.59 4.11 -3.77
N ILE A 50 7.44 3.10 -3.63
CA ILE A 50 7.78 2.17 -4.72
C ILE A 50 6.53 1.39 -5.14
N ALA A 51 5.72 0.90 -4.20
CA ALA A 51 4.45 0.24 -4.49
C ALA A 51 3.50 1.16 -5.28
N ALA A 52 3.46 2.45 -4.94
CA ALA A 52 2.70 3.46 -5.69
C ALA A 52 3.16 3.59 -7.14
N LEU A 53 4.47 3.66 -7.38
CA LEU A 53 5.02 3.76 -8.74
C LEU A 53 4.76 2.48 -9.54
N VAL A 54 4.98 1.31 -8.94
CA VAL A 54 4.73 0.00 -9.58
C VAL A 54 3.27 -0.12 -10.02
N GLU A 55 2.34 0.28 -9.16
CA GLU A 55 0.92 0.28 -9.50
C GLU A 55 0.61 1.35 -10.55
N MET A 56 1.05 2.60 -10.36
CA MET A 56 0.76 3.70 -11.29
C MET A 56 1.22 3.42 -12.73
N PHE A 57 2.38 2.79 -12.92
CA PHE A 57 2.90 2.44 -14.24
C PHE A 57 2.48 1.05 -14.74
N GLY A 58 2.18 0.10 -13.85
CA GLY A 58 1.83 -1.27 -14.20
C GLY A 58 0.33 -1.60 -14.19
N HIS A 59 -0.52 -0.70 -13.68
CA HIS A 59 -1.93 -0.96 -13.45
C HIS A 59 -2.70 -1.26 -14.74
N LYS A 60 -2.44 -0.51 -15.83
CA LYS A 60 -3.17 -0.65 -17.10
C LYS A 60 -2.99 -2.04 -17.72
N ASP A 61 -1.80 -2.63 -17.59
CA ASP A 61 -1.50 -3.97 -18.08
C ASP A 61 -1.99 -5.08 -17.14
N ASN A 62 -2.05 -4.80 -15.83
CA ASN A 62 -2.47 -5.75 -14.80
C ASN A 62 -3.98 -5.72 -14.48
N CYS A 63 -4.72 -4.73 -14.98
CA CYS A 63 -6.17 -4.56 -14.80
C CYS A 63 -6.99 -5.80 -15.17
N LYS A 64 -6.51 -6.62 -16.13
CA LYS A 64 -7.12 -7.91 -16.50
C LYS A 64 -7.20 -8.92 -15.33
N ASN A 65 -6.40 -8.74 -14.28
CA ASN A 65 -6.34 -9.64 -13.13
C ASN A 65 -7.20 -9.18 -11.95
N CYS A 66 -7.74 -7.95 -11.96
CA CYS A 66 -8.63 -7.44 -10.90
C CYS A 66 -9.95 -8.22 -10.84
N THR A 67 -10.44 -8.71 -11.99
CA THR A 67 -11.69 -9.47 -12.08
C THR A 67 -11.56 -10.92 -11.57
N ALA A 68 -10.33 -11.48 -11.56
CA ALA A 68 -10.10 -12.87 -11.18
C ALA A 68 -10.01 -13.08 -9.65
N SER A 69 -9.46 -12.11 -8.90
CA SER A 69 -9.38 -12.22 -7.42
C SER A 69 -10.73 -11.99 -6.73
N ALA A 70 -11.67 -11.25 -7.35
CA ALA A 70 -13.03 -11.13 -6.82
C ALA A 70 -13.80 -12.46 -6.85
N SER A 71 -13.51 -13.32 -7.84
CA SER A 71 -14.17 -14.62 -8.01
C SER A 71 -13.64 -15.73 -7.09
N SER A 72 -12.54 -15.51 -6.36
CA SER A 72 -11.97 -16.51 -5.45
C SER A 72 -12.08 -16.17 -3.97
N MET A 73 -12.77 -15.08 -3.60
CA MET A 73 -13.27 -14.93 -2.24
C MET A 73 -14.56 -15.75 -2.14
N PRO A 74 -14.57 -16.92 -1.47
CA PRO A 74 -15.84 -17.47 -1.02
C PRO A 74 -16.43 -16.42 -0.08
N MET A 75 -17.56 -15.84 -0.47
CA MET A 75 -18.48 -15.25 0.49
C MET A 75 -18.87 -16.40 1.43
N GLN A 76 -18.22 -16.45 2.59
CA GLN A 76 -18.76 -17.13 3.76
C GLN A 76 -19.56 -16.11 4.56
#